data_AF-A0A0N0UGL0-F1
#
_entry.id   AF-A0A0N0UGL0-F1
#
_cell.length_a   1.000
_cell.length_b   1.000
_cell.length_c   1.000
_cell.angle_alpha   90.00
_cell.angle_beta   90.00
_cell.angle_gamma   90.00
#
_symmetry.space_group_name_H-M   'P 1'
#
loop_
_entity.id
_entity.type
_entity.pdbx_description
1 polymer ?
#
loop_
_entity_poly.entity_id
_entity_poly.type
_entity_poly.pdbx_seq_one_letter_code
_entity_poly.pdbx_strand_id
1 'polypeptide(L)'
;MNKKLLLLFGLVLVIVSGCSGTSKFDELKTQAEAHYAVGDYVSALAVYNKALDEKEDAEVRTESTRIKGEVERIKEVMRMYNGIKDAGTSAKNIYTPAEAVKYAQTLNKILTEMEAFDVSSNDNPGFYIGQLVKSSDFTNAKIKTGLLEVNQSLGISGKNAYEATQELIAEMDALLTKYELRKGFAAVQ
;
A
#
# COMPACT_ATOMS: atom_id res chain seq x y z
N MET A 1 9.09 -35.72 -21.29
CA MET A 1 10.17 -34.85 -20.75
C MET A 1 10.40 -33.71 -21.74
N ASN A 2 9.86 -32.54 -21.43
CA ASN A 2 9.66 -31.47 -22.39
C ASN A 2 10.89 -30.54 -22.45
N LYS A 3 11.60 -30.57 -23.58
CA LYS A 3 12.83 -29.81 -23.89
C LYS A 3 12.63 -28.29 -24.11
N LYS A 4 11.56 -27.69 -23.57
CA LYS A 4 11.23 -26.26 -23.76
C LYS A 4 11.55 -25.37 -22.55
N LEU A 5 12.17 -25.93 -21.52
CA LEU A 5 12.42 -25.24 -20.24
C LEU A 5 13.86 -24.70 -20.08
N LEU A 6 14.54 -24.37 -21.17
CA LEU A 6 15.96 -24.00 -21.16
C LEU A 6 16.26 -22.69 -21.93
N LEU A 7 15.23 -21.87 -22.16
CA LEU A 7 15.29 -20.68 -23.03
C LEU A 7 14.65 -19.43 -22.43
N LEU A 8 14.62 -19.31 -21.10
CA LEU A 8 14.10 -18.11 -20.42
C LEU A 8 14.92 -17.74 -19.16
N PHE A 9 16.23 -17.99 -19.22
CA PHE A 9 17.22 -17.53 -18.23
C PHE A 9 18.33 -16.67 -18.87
N GLY A 10 18.11 -16.21 -20.12
CA GLY A 10 19.13 -15.61 -20.98
C GLY A 10 18.83 -14.18 -21.42
N LEU A 11 18.26 -13.35 -20.54
CA LEU A 11 18.10 -11.91 -20.81
C LEU A 11 18.23 -11.03 -19.55
N VAL A 12 19.24 -11.33 -18.72
CA VAL A 12 19.71 -10.44 -17.63
C VAL A 12 21.22 -10.12 -17.78
N LEU A 13 21.83 -10.51 -18.91
CA LEU A 13 23.30 -10.47 -19.10
C LEU A 13 23.72 -9.64 -20.33
N VAL A 14 23.10 -8.47 -20.53
CA VAL A 14 23.55 -7.48 -21.53
C VAL A 14 23.64 -6.09 -20.90
N ILE A 15 24.51 -5.92 -19.89
CA ILE A 15 25.10 -4.61 -19.52
C ILE A 15 26.54 -4.81 -18.99
N VAL A 16 27.36 -5.62 -19.66
CA VAL A 16 28.80 -5.67 -19.35
C VAL A 16 29.60 -5.58 -20.63
N SER A 17 29.61 -4.38 -21.21
CA SER A 17 30.62 -4.02 -22.20
C SER A 17 30.78 -2.50 -22.27
N GLY A 18 31.68 -1.99 -21.42
CA GLY A 18 32.37 -0.72 -21.64
C GLY A 18 31.98 0.46 -20.76
N CYS A 19 32.55 0.58 -19.56
CA CYS A 19 32.77 1.87 -18.93
C CYS A 19 34.09 1.84 -18.15
N SER A 20 35.12 2.51 -18.68
CA SER A 20 36.37 2.75 -17.99
C SER A 20 36.13 3.73 -16.83
N GLY A 21 36.17 3.24 -15.59
CA GLY A 21 36.43 4.07 -14.39
C GLY A 21 35.27 4.84 -13.78
N THR A 22 34.04 4.30 -13.75
CA THR A 22 32.98 4.85 -12.88
C THR A 22 33.38 4.72 -11.41
N SER A 23 33.18 5.78 -10.63
CA SER A 23 33.48 5.70 -9.20
C SER A 23 32.48 4.77 -8.52
N LYS A 24 32.91 4.09 -7.43
CA LYS A 24 32.01 3.26 -6.62
C LYS A 24 30.77 4.04 -6.15
N PHE A 25 30.92 5.34 -5.91
CA PHE A 25 29.81 6.25 -5.61
C PHE A 25 28.78 6.32 -6.74
N ASP A 26 29.22 6.50 -8.00
CA ASP A 26 28.32 6.58 -9.16
C ASP A 26 27.58 5.26 -9.39
N GLU A 27 28.27 4.13 -9.21
CA GLU A 27 27.67 2.80 -9.32
C GLU A 27 26.56 2.58 -8.27
N LEU A 28 26.81 2.99 -7.02
CA LEU A 28 25.81 2.93 -5.95
C LEU A 28 24.64 3.87 -6.24
N LYS A 29 24.89 5.09 -6.74
CA LYS A 29 23.81 6.02 -7.13
C LYS A 29 22.91 5.38 -8.20
N THR A 30 23.48 4.86 -9.29
CA THR A 30 22.72 4.18 -10.35
C THR A 30 21.97 2.95 -9.83
N GLN A 31 22.56 2.17 -8.93
CA GLN A 31 21.89 1.02 -8.32
C GLN A 31 20.70 1.46 -7.45
N ALA A 32 20.84 2.52 -6.66
CA ALA A 32 19.76 3.05 -5.84
C ALA A 32 18.59 3.56 -6.71
N GLU A 33 18.88 4.26 -7.79
CA GLU A 33 17.91 4.70 -8.80
C GLU A 33 17.19 3.51 -9.45
N ALA A 34 17.92 2.43 -9.77
CA ALA A 34 17.33 1.21 -10.31
C ALA A 34 16.37 0.53 -9.33
N HIS A 35 16.73 0.43 -8.04
CA HIS A 35 15.81 -0.05 -7.00
C HIS A 35 14.57 0.84 -6.88
N TYR A 36 14.75 2.18 -6.90
CA TYR A 36 13.64 3.12 -6.85
C TYR A 36 12.69 2.96 -8.04
N ALA A 37 13.23 2.83 -9.25
CA ALA A 37 12.46 2.69 -10.48
C ALA A 37 11.58 1.43 -10.52
N VAL A 38 11.98 0.36 -9.82
CA VAL A 38 11.17 -0.86 -9.68
C VAL A 38 10.28 -0.88 -8.44
N GLY A 39 10.28 0.22 -7.66
CA GLY A 39 9.47 0.37 -6.44
C GLY A 39 10.06 -0.32 -5.20
N ASP A 40 11.33 -0.71 -5.22
CA ASP A 40 12.03 -1.27 -4.06
C ASP A 40 12.63 -0.15 -3.20
N TYR A 41 11.76 0.58 -2.51
CA TYR A 41 12.13 1.80 -1.76
C TYR A 41 13.08 1.53 -0.60
N VAL A 42 12.97 0.37 0.05
CA VAL A 42 13.85 -0.01 1.18
C VAL A 42 15.26 -0.24 0.69
N SER A 43 15.44 -1.01 -0.39
CA SER A 43 16.76 -1.22 -0.97
C SER A 43 17.30 0.07 -1.58
N ALA A 44 16.48 0.88 -2.26
CA ALA A 44 16.89 2.17 -2.78
C ALA A 44 17.46 3.07 -1.68
N LEU A 45 16.76 3.20 -0.55
CA LEU A 45 17.23 3.96 0.61
C LEU A 45 18.53 3.39 1.19
N ALA A 46 18.64 2.07 1.32
CA ALA A 46 19.84 1.43 1.84
C ALA A 46 21.06 1.66 0.92
N VAL A 47 20.87 1.60 -0.41
CA VAL A 47 21.95 1.81 -1.38
C VAL A 47 22.34 3.30 -1.45
N TYR A 48 21.39 4.24 -1.36
CA TYR A 48 21.72 5.66 -1.26
C TYR A 48 22.52 6.00 0.00
N ASN A 49 22.20 5.40 1.14
CA ASN A 49 23.00 5.60 2.36
C ASN A 49 24.42 5.06 2.20
N LYS A 50 24.61 3.92 1.54
CA LYS A 50 25.95 3.42 1.19
C LYS A 50 26.70 4.38 0.27
N ALA A 51 26.03 5.01 -0.70
CA ALA A 51 26.65 6.02 -1.55
C ALA A 51 27.15 7.21 -0.72
N LEU A 52 26.35 7.68 0.24
CA LEU A 52 26.73 8.77 1.16
C LEU A 52 27.91 8.39 2.08
N ASP A 53 28.02 7.11 2.47
CA ASP A 53 29.16 6.61 3.24
C ASP A 53 30.47 6.65 2.41
N GLU A 54 30.39 6.43 1.09
CA GLU A 54 31.55 6.57 0.18
C GLU A 54 31.90 8.04 -0.07
N LYS A 55 30.90 8.89 -0.25
CA LYS A 55 31.07 10.33 -0.51
C LYS A 55 29.79 11.09 -0.17
N GLU A 56 29.92 12.10 0.68
CA GLU A 56 28.82 13.04 0.94
C GLU A 56 28.49 13.83 -0.34
N ASP A 57 27.22 13.81 -0.72
CA ASP A 57 26.69 14.52 -1.88
C ASP A 57 25.29 15.06 -1.57
N ALA A 58 25.07 16.35 -1.86
CA ALA A 58 23.84 17.04 -1.48
C ALA A 58 22.61 16.54 -2.24
N GLU A 59 22.77 16.13 -3.50
CA GLU A 59 21.68 15.59 -4.32
C GLU A 59 21.28 14.21 -3.78
N VAL A 60 22.27 13.34 -3.54
CA VAL A 60 22.03 12.01 -2.96
C VAL A 60 21.42 12.10 -1.56
N ARG A 61 21.86 13.05 -0.72
CA ARG A 61 21.28 13.30 0.60
C ARG A 61 19.81 13.72 0.51
N THR A 62 19.49 14.56 -0.46
CA THR A 62 18.12 15.02 -0.72
C THR A 62 17.23 13.86 -1.15
N GLU A 63 17.69 13.04 -2.10
CA GLU A 63 16.96 11.85 -2.57
C GLU A 63 16.77 10.80 -1.47
N SER A 64 17.81 10.49 -0.69
CA SER A 64 17.71 9.59 0.47
C SER A 64 16.67 10.08 1.48
N THR A 65 16.66 11.38 1.78
CA THR A 65 15.69 11.98 2.70
C THR A 65 14.26 11.91 2.13
N ARG A 66 14.09 12.20 0.85
CA ARG A 66 12.80 12.10 0.14
C ARG A 66 12.27 10.67 0.18
N ILE A 67 13.07 9.68 -0.18
CA ILE A 67 12.69 8.26 -0.20
C ILE A 67 12.38 7.77 1.21
N LYS A 68 13.13 8.20 2.23
CA LYS A 68 12.81 7.90 3.62
C LYS A 68 11.41 8.39 4.00
N GLY A 69 11.05 9.61 3.58
CA GLY A 69 9.68 10.12 3.75
C GLY A 69 8.63 9.28 3.02
N GLU A 70 8.91 8.89 1.77
CA GLU A 70 8.04 8.01 0.98
C GLU A 70 7.84 6.64 1.67
N VAL A 71 8.90 6.04 2.22
CA VAL A 71 8.86 4.77 2.98
C VAL A 71 7.93 4.87 4.19
N GLU A 72 8.03 5.92 5.01
CA GLU A 72 7.15 6.08 6.17
C GLU A 72 5.69 6.25 5.76
N ARG A 73 5.43 6.94 4.65
CA ARG A 73 4.08 7.09 4.10
C ARG A 73 3.54 5.79 3.52
N ILE A 74 4.38 4.95 2.91
CA ILE A 74 4.00 3.59 2.50
C ILE A 74 3.59 2.76 3.72
N LYS A 75 4.32 2.83 4.83
CA LYS A 75 3.95 2.12 6.07
C LYS A 75 2.57 2.53 6.56
N GLU A 76 2.25 3.82 6.52
CA GLU A 76 0.94 4.31 6.89
C GLU A 76 -0.18 3.78 5.98
N VAL A 77 0.04 3.80 4.66
CA VAL A 77 -0.89 3.20 3.68
C VAL A 77 -1.10 1.70 3.97
N MET A 78 -0.01 0.95 4.21
CA MET A 78 -0.10 -0.47 4.53
C MET A 78 -0.83 -0.72 5.85
N ARG A 79 -0.59 0.09 6.88
CA ARG A 79 -1.32 -0.01 8.15
C ARG A 79 -2.82 0.13 7.95
N MET A 80 -3.26 1.11 7.15
CA MET A 80 -4.68 1.31 6.86
C MET A 80 -5.25 0.17 6.01
N TYR A 81 -4.54 -0.25 4.96
CA TYR A 81 -4.95 -1.37 4.10
C TYR A 81 -5.11 -2.67 4.89
N ASN A 82 -4.11 -3.04 5.67
CA ASN A 82 -4.15 -4.23 6.51
C ASN A 82 -5.20 -4.09 7.62
N GLY A 83 -5.41 -2.90 8.15
CA GLY A 83 -6.49 -2.63 9.12
C GLY A 83 -7.87 -3.00 8.59
N ILE A 84 -8.18 -2.68 7.32
CA ILE A 84 -9.45 -3.09 6.68
C ILE A 84 -9.54 -4.61 6.58
N LYS A 85 -8.47 -5.25 6.10
CA LYS A 85 -8.40 -6.73 5.93
C LYS A 85 -8.53 -7.47 7.27
N ASP A 86 -7.86 -6.99 8.31
CA ASP A 86 -7.87 -7.58 9.64
C ASP A 86 -9.23 -7.39 10.32
N ALA A 87 -9.85 -6.22 10.13
CA ALA A 87 -11.22 -5.97 10.58
C ALA A 87 -12.20 -6.93 9.90
N GLY A 88 -12.11 -7.11 8.58
CA GLY A 88 -12.95 -8.06 7.84
C GLY A 88 -12.75 -9.51 8.30
N THR A 89 -11.51 -9.92 8.55
CA THR A 89 -11.20 -11.26 9.07
C THR A 89 -11.80 -11.48 10.46
N SER A 90 -11.69 -10.49 11.34
CA SER A 90 -12.26 -10.53 12.70
C SER A 90 -13.78 -10.53 12.69
N ALA A 91 -14.40 -9.94 11.67
CA ALA A 91 -15.84 -9.78 11.55
C ALA A 91 -16.59 -11.01 11.01
N LYS A 92 -15.88 -12.07 10.57
CA LYS A 92 -16.50 -13.29 10.01
C LYS A 92 -17.44 -14.02 10.96
N ASN A 93 -17.30 -13.80 12.27
CA ASN A 93 -18.09 -14.43 13.32
C ASN A 93 -18.92 -13.42 14.12
N ILE A 94 -19.30 -12.29 13.54
CA ILE A 94 -20.18 -11.31 14.17
C ILE A 94 -21.63 -11.78 14.06
N TYR A 95 -22.28 -12.00 15.20
CA TYR A 95 -23.67 -12.46 15.26
C TYR A 95 -24.61 -11.47 15.95
N THR A 96 -24.05 -10.48 16.66
CA THR A 96 -24.84 -9.51 17.42
C THR A 96 -24.80 -8.11 16.81
N PRO A 97 -25.88 -7.29 16.98
CA PRO A 97 -25.87 -5.90 16.53
C PRO A 97 -24.74 -5.07 17.14
N ALA A 98 -24.42 -5.27 18.43
CA ALA A 98 -23.37 -4.52 19.11
C ALA A 98 -21.97 -4.79 18.51
N GLU A 99 -21.68 -6.04 18.15
CA GLU A 99 -20.44 -6.40 17.46
C GLU A 99 -20.39 -5.79 16.05
N ALA A 100 -21.51 -5.83 15.32
CA ALA A 100 -21.60 -5.21 13.99
C ALA A 100 -21.37 -3.69 14.04
N VAL A 101 -21.92 -3.00 15.05
CA VAL A 101 -21.65 -1.58 15.30
C VAL A 101 -20.17 -1.33 15.55
N LYS A 102 -19.52 -2.13 16.41
CA LYS A 102 -18.07 -2.00 16.68
C LYS A 102 -17.22 -2.22 15.45
N TYR A 103 -17.58 -3.19 14.60
CA TYR A 103 -16.92 -3.42 13.32
C TYR A 103 -17.08 -2.21 12.39
N ALA A 104 -18.31 -1.70 12.22
CA ALA A 104 -18.57 -0.52 11.42
C ALA A 104 -17.77 0.70 11.90
N GLN A 105 -17.70 0.94 13.20
CA GLN A 105 -16.91 2.02 13.80
C GLN A 105 -15.41 1.87 13.51
N THR A 106 -14.89 0.64 13.58
CA THR A 106 -13.48 0.35 13.26
C THR A 106 -13.17 0.69 11.80
N LEU A 107 -14.04 0.28 10.87
CA LEU A 107 -13.90 0.62 9.45
C LEU A 107 -14.04 2.13 9.21
N ASN A 108 -15.05 2.79 9.80
CA ASN A 108 -15.26 4.23 9.66
C ASN A 108 -14.03 5.03 10.10
N LYS A 109 -13.38 4.62 11.19
CA LYS A 109 -12.12 5.22 11.63
C LYS A 109 -11.03 5.08 10.55
N ILE A 110 -10.79 3.88 10.04
CA ILE A 110 -9.74 3.63 9.04
C ILE A 110 -10.04 4.38 7.72
N LEU A 111 -11.29 4.39 7.26
CA LEU A 111 -11.69 5.10 6.05
C LEU A 111 -11.53 6.63 6.22
N THR A 112 -11.84 7.16 7.40
CA THR A 112 -11.62 8.58 7.71
C THR A 112 -10.12 8.93 7.74
N GLU A 113 -9.28 8.05 8.29
CA GLU A 113 -7.82 8.21 8.24
C GLU A 113 -7.31 8.22 6.78
N MET A 114 -7.86 7.36 5.90
CA MET A 114 -7.51 7.36 4.48
C MET A 114 -7.89 8.67 3.78
N GLU A 115 -9.05 9.25 4.08
CA GLU A 115 -9.45 10.56 3.51
C GLU A 115 -8.59 11.72 4.02
N ALA A 116 -8.14 11.63 5.27
CA ALA A 116 -7.28 12.64 5.90
C ALA A 116 -5.81 12.53 5.49
N PHE A 117 -5.42 11.45 4.81
CA PHE A 117 -4.07 11.23 4.33
C PHE A 117 -3.66 12.36 3.38
N ASP A 118 -2.48 12.96 3.61
CA ASP A 118 -1.99 14.02 2.74
C ASP A 118 -1.71 13.48 1.33
N VAL A 119 -2.47 13.93 0.34
CA VAL A 119 -2.30 13.58 -1.08
C VAL A 119 -1.73 14.73 -1.91
N SER A 120 -1.28 15.81 -1.27
CA SER A 120 -0.68 16.97 -1.96
C SER A 120 0.73 16.68 -2.48
N SER A 121 1.40 15.71 -1.86
CA SER A 121 2.69 15.17 -2.28
C SER A 121 2.55 14.34 -3.55
N ASN A 122 3.36 14.67 -4.56
CA ASN A 122 3.39 13.98 -5.85
C ASN A 122 4.27 12.72 -5.80
N ASP A 123 3.95 11.79 -4.90
CA ASP A 123 4.64 10.50 -4.77
C ASP A 123 3.67 9.31 -4.86
N ASN A 124 4.22 8.09 -4.78
CA ASN A 124 3.41 6.90 -5.01
C ASN A 124 2.31 6.69 -3.95
N PRO A 125 2.56 6.86 -2.63
CA PRO A 125 1.51 6.80 -1.61
C PRO A 125 0.39 7.82 -1.84
N GLY A 126 0.74 9.08 -2.11
CA GLY A 126 -0.22 10.15 -2.35
C GLY A 126 -1.11 9.86 -3.57
N PHE A 127 -0.51 9.40 -4.66
CA PHE A 127 -1.24 9.02 -5.87
C PHE A 127 -2.14 7.80 -5.65
N TYR A 128 -1.68 6.78 -4.90
CA TYR A 128 -2.48 5.61 -4.59
C TYR A 128 -3.72 5.96 -3.75
N ILE A 129 -3.53 6.62 -2.61
CA ILE A 129 -4.65 7.02 -1.74
C ILE A 129 -5.55 8.02 -2.46
N GLY A 130 -4.99 8.99 -3.18
CA GLY A 130 -5.73 9.99 -3.93
C GLY A 130 -6.68 9.40 -4.97
N GLN A 131 -6.30 8.31 -5.64
CA GLN A 131 -7.20 7.59 -6.55
C GLN A 131 -8.28 6.80 -5.78
N LEU A 132 -7.89 6.10 -4.72
CA LEU A 132 -8.81 5.31 -3.91
C LEU A 132 -9.92 6.18 -3.32
N VAL A 133 -9.59 7.25 -2.61
CA VAL A 133 -10.57 8.10 -1.89
C VAL A 133 -11.47 8.89 -2.83
N LYS A 134 -11.03 9.18 -4.06
CA LYS A 134 -11.84 9.83 -5.09
C LYS A 134 -12.77 8.88 -5.84
N SER A 135 -12.66 7.57 -5.60
CA SER A 135 -13.49 6.59 -6.28
C SER A 135 -14.92 6.54 -5.73
N SER A 136 -15.87 6.19 -6.60
CA SER A 136 -17.23 5.90 -6.17
C SER A 136 -17.29 4.65 -5.28
N ASP A 137 -16.40 3.68 -5.48
CA ASP A 137 -16.36 2.46 -4.66
C ASP A 137 -16.01 2.78 -3.21
N PHE A 138 -15.01 3.64 -2.98
CA PHE A 138 -14.64 4.10 -1.64
C PHE A 138 -15.78 4.88 -0.98
N THR A 139 -16.42 5.79 -1.74
CA THR A 139 -17.59 6.54 -1.26
C THR A 139 -18.72 5.60 -0.85
N ASN A 140 -19.02 4.59 -1.68
CA ASN A 140 -20.04 3.58 -1.39
C ASN A 140 -19.69 2.74 -0.18
N ALA A 141 -18.44 2.30 -0.06
CA ALA A 141 -17.93 1.54 1.09
C ALA A 141 -18.11 2.32 2.40
N LYS A 142 -17.80 3.62 2.40
CA LYS A 142 -18.00 4.51 3.55
C LYS A 142 -19.48 4.70 3.89
N ILE A 143 -20.34 4.94 2.89
CA ILE A 143 -21.79 5.06 3.09
C ILE A 143 -22.36 3.77 3.71
N LYS A 144 -22.02 2.60 3.15
CA LYS A 144 -22.49 1.31 3.66
C LYS A 144 -21.99 1.04 5.08
N THR A 145 -20.77 1.45 5.41
CA THR A 145 -20.24 1.35 6.77
C THR A 145 -21.07 2.18 7.75
N GLY A 146 -21.36 3.46 7.42
CA GLY A 146 -22.22 4.31 8.24
C GLY A 146 -23.66 3.79 8.36
N LEU A 147 -24.23 3.25 7.28
CA LEU A 147 -25.56 2.65 7.31
C LEU A 147 -25.61 1.39 8.19
N LEU A 148 -24.58 0.54 8.17
CA LEU A 148 -24.49 -0.61 9.06
C LEU A 148 -24.51 -0.15 10.53
N GLU A 149 -23.68 0.83 10.87
CA GLU A 149 -23.60 1.39 12.23
C GLU A 149 -24.96 1.90 12.71
N VAL A 150 -25.62 2.75 11.93
CA VAL A 150 -26.93 3.34 12.27
C VAL A 150 -28.02 2.27 12.37
N ASN A 151 -28.12 1.39 11.36
CA ASN A 151 -29.20 0.40 11.30
C ASN A 151 -29.12 -0.62 12.45
N GLN A 152 -27.92 -1.07 12.80
CA GLN A 152 -27.71 -2.01 13.90
C GLN A 152 -27.89 -1.34 15.26
N SER A 153 -27.49 -0.06 15.41
CA SER A 153 -27.72 0.70 16.64
C SER A 153 -29.20 0.95 16.92
N LEU A 154 -30.00 1.17 15.87
CA LEU A 154 -31.43 1.46 15.98
C LEU A 154 -32.32 0.21 15.89
N GLY A 155 -31.78 -0.95 15.54
CA GLY A 155 -32.54 -2.19 15.34
C GLY A 155 -33.51 -2.13 14.15
N ILE A 156 -33.27 -1.25 13.17
CA ILE A 156 -34.15 -1.00 12.02
C ILE A 156 -33.73 -1.75 10.75
N SER A 157 -32.79 -2.68 10.87
CA SER A 157 -32.26 -3.42 9.72
C SER A 157 -33.23 -4.51 9.26
N GLY A 158 -33.52 -4.55 7.95
CA GLY A 158 -34.21 -5.70 7.33
C GLY A 158 -33.36 -6.98 7.27
N LYS A 159 -32.07 -6.89 7.61
CA LYS A 159 -31.11 -8.00 7.69
C LYS A 159 -30.63 -8.20 9.12
N ASN A 160 -30.34 -9.44 9.51
CA ASN A 160 -29.67 -9.68 10.78
C ASN A 160 -28.23 -9.15 10.76
N ALA A 161 -27.62 -9.02 11.95
CA ALA A 161 -26.28 -8.45 12.10
C ALA A 161 -25.21 -9.20 11.30
N TYR A 162 -25.32 -10.53 11.22
CA TYR A 162 -24.41 -11.38 10.48
C TYR A 162 -24.47 -11.08 8.97
N GLU A 163 -25.65 -11.15 8.37
CA GLU A 163 -25.86 -10.89 6.93
C GLU A 163 -25.36 -9.50 6.52
N ALA A 164 -25.76 -8.46 7.26
CA ALA A 164 -25.37 -7.09 6.97
C ALA A 164 -23.85 -6.90 7.08
N THR A 165 -23.21 -7.60 8.02
CA THR A 165 -21.76 -7.58 8.21
C THR A 165 -21.04 -8.33 7.08
N GLN A 166 -21.52 -9.50 6.67
CA GLN A 166 -20.92 -10.25 5.55
C GLN A 166 -20.95 -9.46 4.23
N GLU A 167 -22.04 -8.72 3.98
CA GLU A 167 -22.13 -7.85 2.81
C GLU A 167 -21.10 -6.72 2.85
N LEU A 168 -20.89 -6.11 4.02
CA LEU A 168 -19.88 -5.08 4.16
C LEU A 168 -18.46 -5.64 4.02
N ILE A 169 -18.18 -6.83 4.56
CA ILE A 169 -16.91 -7.53 4.36
C ILE A 169 -16.66 -7.73 2.85
N ALA A 170 -17.64 -8.26 2.12
CA ALA A 170 -17.51 -8.50 0.68
C ALA A 170 -17.27 -7.21 -0.11
N GLU A 171 -17.90 -6.10 0.29
CA GLU A 171 -17.65 -4.78 -0.31
C GLU A 171 -16.22 -4.30 -0.05
N MET A 172 -15.73 -4.45 1.18
CA MET A 172 -14.36 -4.06 1.54
C MET A 172 -13.33 -4.92 0.79
N ASP A 173 -13.55 -6.22 0.70
CA ASP A 173 -12.69 -7.12 -0.06
C ASP A 173 -12.67 -6.75 -1.55
N ALA A 174 -13.83 -6.41 -2.12
CA ALA A 174 -13.92 -5.94 -3.51
C ALA A 174 -13.17 -4.61 -3.72
N LEU A 175 -13.27 -3.67 -2.77
CA LEU A 175 -12.52 -2.42 -2.78
C LEU A 175 -11.00 -2.68 -2.76
N LEU A 176 -10.52 -3.49 -1.81
CA LEU A 176 -9.09 -3.81 -1.68
C LEU A 176 -8.53 -4.61 -2.86
N THR A 177 -9.37 -5.42 -3.51
CA THR A 177 -9.00 -6.17 -4.73
C THR A 177 -8.90 -5.24 -5.93
N LYS A 178 -9.85 -4.31 -6.09
CA LYS A 178 -9.86 -3.36 -7.20
C LYS A 178 -8.72 -2.35 -7.11
N TYR A 179 -8.41 -1.90 -5.90
CA TYR A 179 -7.29 -1.00 -5.62
C TYR A 179 -6.18 -1.78 -4.91
N GLU A 180 -5.63 -2.79 -5.60
CA GLU A 180 -4.54 -3.59 -5.06
C GLU A 180 -3.33 -2.71 -4.71
N LEU A 181 -2.66 -3.03 -3.59
CA LEU A 181 -1.40 -2.38 -3.23
C LEU A 181 -0.39 -2.50 -4.37
N ARG A 182 0.35 -1.42 -4.62
CA ARG A 182 1.50 -1.48 -5.53
C ARG A 182 2.50 -2.50 -5.01
N LYS A 183 3.09 -3.32 -5.90
CA LYS A 183 4.05 -4.37 -5.53
C LYS A 183 5.17 -3.88 -4.61
N GLY A 184 5.69 -2.67 -4.87
CA GLY A 184 6.74 -2.05 -4.05
C GLY A 184 6.32 -1.73 -2.62
N PHE A 185 5.02 -1.60 -2.32
CA PHE A 185 4.56 -1.29 -0.97
C PHE A 185 4.70 -2.48 -0.03
N ALA A 186 4.40 -3.69 -0.52
CA ALA A 186 4.47 -4.91 0.28
C ALA A 186 5.88 -5.23 0.80
N ALA A 187 6.92 -4.69 0.17
CA ALA A 187 8.32 -4.87 0.57
C ALA A 187 8.75 -3.96 1.76
N VAL A 188 7.87 -3.06 2.23
CA VAL A 188 8.17 -2.07 3.27
C VAL A 188 7.82 -2.57 4.70
N GLN A 189 7.42 -3.85 4.84
CA GLN A 189 7.10 -4.48 6.14
C GLN A 189 8.35 -4.78 6.96
#